data_AF-A8H087-F1
#
_entry.id   AF-A8H087-F1
#
_cell.length_a   1.000
_cell.length_b   1.000
_cell.length_c   1.000
_cell.angle_alpha   90.00
_cell.angle_beta   90.00
_cell.angle_gamma   90.00
#
_symmetry.space_group_name_H-M   'P 1'
#
loop_
_entity.id
_entity.type
_entity.pdbx_description
1 polymer ?
#
loop_
_entity_poly.entity_id
_entity_poly.type
_entity_poly.pdbx_seq_one_letter_code
_entity_poly.pdbx_strand_id
1 'polypeptide(L)'
;MISSLAATAATAILATHMSAAGMTALGMTSGFLWTDIGPKQALVCERYQLEACAAQLPPSARNQLPHRINQLESLLGQRGAMVLPLHHGDIAGLVITDFEQLPNQQTINWGVGHFTLPLKQQPQLTYWHELGHLHAIDALSRQGQTIDSAYQHEWLADLYLHWRITKQTQSLDLAWQQYHRRNLAMMADSEFMSHWSVPVLAQAFELYSVEQLSQFASFDLFWRDISPKLRLHDSDTLDEFSSLIQRTFGAGTVQPLPGYMYWRKPALGRYLKPTLVELMGLDAAQDWLNSQQMTSEIVERERSHY
;
A
#
# COMPACT_ATOMS: atom_id res chain seq x y z
N MET A 1 -37.34 43.88 49.03
CA MET A 1 -38.17 42.72 48.65
C MET A 1 -37.19 41.68 48.14
N ILE A 2 -36.61 40.86 49.03
CA ILE A 2 -37.15 39.60 49.57
C ILE A 2 -37.43 38.59 48.45
N SER A 3 -36.65 37.51 48.53
CA SER A 3 -36.92 36.14 48.04
C SER A 3 -36.90 35.89 46.54
N SER A 4 -36.37 34.79 46.05
CA SER A 4 -35.69 33.66 46.70
C SER A 4 -35.24 32.68 45.62
N LEU A 5 -34.11 31.99 45.88
CA LEU A 5 -33.92 30.52 45.82
C LEU A 5 -34.39 29.78 44.54
N ALA A 6 -33.66 28.84 43.96
CA ALA A 6 -32.46 28.08 44.28
C ALA A 6 -32.13 27.30 42.97
N ALA A 7 -31.16 26.42 42.80
CA ALA A 7 -30.24 25.72 43.67
C ALA A 7 -29.17 25.09 42.76
N THR A 8 -27.93 24.92 43.28
CA THR A 8 -27.07 23.71 43.20
C THR A 8 -26.83 23.00 41.86
N ALA A 9 -25.64 22.49 41.52
CA ALA A 9 -24.33 22.44 42.15
C ALA A 9 -23.35 21.77 41.16
N ALA A 10 -22.08 22.18 41.27
CA ALA A 10 -20.89 21.32 41.31
C ALA A 10 -20.59 20.28 40.19
N THR A 11 -19.47 20.55 39.51
CA THR A 11 -18.40 19.63 39.07
C THR A 11 -18.68 18.56 38.01
N ALA A 12 -17.96 18.66 36.87
CA ALA A 12 -17.02 17.62 36.43
C ALA A 12 -16.13 18.14 35.29
N ILE A 13 -14.82 17.98 35.47
CA ILE A 13 -13.80 18.04 34.42
C ILE A 13 -13.95 16.78 33.56
N LEU A 14 -14.01 16.92 32.24
CA LEU A 14 -13.67 15.84 31.31
C LEU A 14 -13.08 16.43 30.03
N ALA A 15 -11.81 16.10 29.84
CA ALA A 15 -11.12 16.21 28.57
C ALA A 15 -11.79 15.30 27.54
N THR A 16 -11.98 15.78 26.31
CA THR A 16 -12.05 14.94 25.11
C THR A 16 -11.59 15.76 23.91
N HIS A 17 -10.31 15.54 23.61
CA HIS A 17 -9.71 15.36 22.29
C HIS A 17 -10.32 16.05 21.07
N MET A 18 -9.43 16.81 20.43
CA MET A 18 -9.43 17.26 19.03
C MET A 18 -10.21 16.33 18.11
N SER A 19 -11.39 16.80 17.72
CA SER A 19 -12.18 16.21 16.64
C SER A 19 -11.42 16.29 15.33
N ALA A 20 -11.41 15.16 14.62
CA ALA A 20 -10.86 14.95 13.29
C ALA A 20 -11.42 15.94 12.25
N ALA A 21 -10.78 17.12 12.16
CA ALA A 21 -10.93 18.03 11.04
C ALA A 21 -10.19 17.45 9.83
N GLY A 22 -10.93 16.71 9.00
CA GLY A 22 -10.39 16.02 7.82
C GLY A 22 -11.36 14.99 7.22
N MET A 23 -12.40 14.62 7.96
CA MET A 23 -13.58 13.95 7.41
C MET A 23 -14.69 14.96 7.19
N THR A 24 -14.55 15.81 6.16
CA THR A 24 -15.71 15.93 5.28
C THR A 24 -15.93 14.53 4.73
N ALA A 25 -16.99 13.91 5.23
CA ALA A 25 -17.57 12.68 4.73
C ALA A 25 -17.23 12.47 3.25
N LEU A 26 -16.64 11.32 2.93
CA LEU A 26 -17.02 10.66 1.68
C LEU A 26 -18.55 10.62 1.72
N GLY A 27 -19.19 11.49 0.95
CA GLY A 27 -20.63 11.69 0.92
C GLY A 27 -21.34 10.51 0.28
N MET A 28 -21.13 9.30 0.81
CA MET A 28 -21.89 8.10 0.47
C MET A 28 -23.21 8.12 1.22
N THR A 29 -24.04 9.15 1.01
CA THR A 29 -25.42 9.14 1.52
C THR A 29 -26.27 8.05 0.86
N SER A 30 -25.77 7.48 -0.24
CA SER A 30 -26.39 6.41 -1.04
C SER A 30 -25.63 5.08 -1.01
N GLY A 31 -24.61 4.91 -0.16
CA GLY A 31 -23.75 3.70 -0.07
C GLY A 31 -22.97 3.34 -1.33
N PHE A 32 -22.88 4.29 -2.26
CA PHE A 32 -22.04 4.23 -3.44
C PHE A 32 -21.64 5.61 -3.92
N LEU A 33 -20.58 5.67 -4.74
CA LEU A 33 -20.17 6.88 -5.45
C LEU A 33 -19.53 6.52 -6.79
N TRP A 34 -19.60 7.46 -7.74
CA TRP A 34 -18.83 7.42 -8.97
C TRP A 34 -17.56 8.24 -8.79
N THR A 35 -16.43 7.69 -9.21
CA THR A 35 -15.14 8.38 -9.19
C THR A 35 -14.50 8.34 -10.57
N ASP A 36 -13.83 9.41 -10.95
CA ASP A 36 -13.17 9.50 -12.26
C ASP A 36 -11.88 8.68 -12.27
N ILE A 37 -11.69 7.91 -13.34
CA ILE A 37 -10.49 7.16 -13.69
C ILE A 37 -10.07 7.61 -15.09
N GLY A 38 -9.30 8.70 -15.16
CA GLY A 38 -8.90 9.26 -16.44
C GLY A 38 -10.11 9.74 -17.24
N PRO A 39 -10.44 9.15 -18.41
CA PRO A 39 -11.60 9.53 -19.20
C PRO A 39 -12.85 8.70 -18.86
N LYS A 40 -12.74 7.72 -17.97
CA LYS A 40 -13.79 6.78 -17.57
C LYS A 40 -14.17 7.01 -16.11
N GLN A 41 -15.17 6.28 -15.63
CA GLN A 41 -15.58 6.29 -14.23
C GLN A 41 -15.52 4.90 -13.61
N ALA A 42 -15.25 4.83 -12.31
CA ALA A 42 -15.41 3.62 -11.52
C ALA A 42 -16.57 3.81 -10.54
N LEU A 43 -17.36 2.75 -10.38
CA LEU A 43 -18.38 2.71 -9.34
C LEU A 43 -17.75 2.12 -8.08
N VAL A 44 -17.87 2.84 -6.97
CA VAL A 44 -17.39 2.39 -5.65
C VAL A 44 -18.62 2.01 -4.82
N CYS A 45 -18.66 0.77 -4.35
CA CYS A 45 -19.75 0.20 -3.58
C CYS A 45 -19.29 -0.18 -2.19
N GLU A 46 -20.05 0.20 -1.18
CA GLU A 46 -19.90 -0.39 0.15
C GLU A 46 -20.48 -1.80 0.16
N ARG A 47 -19.78 -2.74 0.81
CA ARG A 47 -20.16 -4.16 0.83
C ARG A 47 -21.62 -4.38 1.22
N TYR A 48 -22.10 -3.67 2.24
CA TYR A 48 -23.47 -3.83 2.75
C TYR A 48 -24.57 -3.29 1.83
N GLN A 49 -24.21 -2.49 0.81
CA GLN A 49 -25.14 -2.00 -0.22
C GLN A 49 -24.79 -2.52 -1.62
N LEU A 50 -23.97 -3.58 -1.71
CA LEU A 50 -23.37 -4.02 -2.96
C LEU A 50 -24.41 -4.36 -4.04
N GLU A 51 -25.56 -4.94 -3.67
CA GLU A 51 -26.63 -5.23 -4.63
C GLU A 51 -27.22 -3.97 -5.26
N ALA A 52 -27.68 -3.03 -4.42
CA ALA A 52 -28.27 -1.77 -4.87
C ALA A 52 -27.26 -0.90 -5.63
N CYS A 53 -26.00 -0.93 -5.20
CA CYS A 53 -24.91 -0.25 -5.87
C CYS A 53 -24.60 -0.88 -7.23
N ALA A 54 -24.37 -2.19 -7.32
CA ALA A 54 -24.03 -2.85 -8.58
C ALA A 54 -25.16 -2.72 -9.63
N ALA A 55 -26.41 -2.54 -9.21
CA ALA A 55 -27.53 -2.23 -10.09
C ALA A 55 -27.44 -0.86 -10.80
N GLN A 56 -26.56 0.04 -10.33
CA GLN A 56 -26.28 1.33 -10.99
C GLN A 56 -25.38 1.19 -12.22
N LEU A 57 -24.73 0.04 -12.41
CA LEU A 57 -23.91 -0.21 -13.59
C LEU A 57 -24.81 -0.36 -14.84
N PRO A 58 -24.42 0.20 -15.99
CA PRO A 58 -25.08 -0.10 -17.26
C PRO A 58 -25.12 -1.61 -17.51
N PRO A 59 -26.16 -2.14 -18.18
CA PRO A 59 -26.29 -3.59 -18.42
C PRO A 59 -25.05 -4.23 -19.08
N SER A 60 -24.42 -3.53 -20.02
CA SER A 60 -23.18 -3.94 -20.69
C SER A 60 -21.99 -4.12 -19.75
N ALA A 61 -21.88 -3.28 -18.71
CA ALA A 61 -20.87 -3.38 -17.67
C ALA A 61 -21.24 -4.43 -16.63
N ARG A 62 -22.50 -4.44 -16.18
CA ARG A 62 -23.01 -5.38 -15.16
C ARG A 62 -22.89 -6.85 -15.59
N ASN A 63 -23.05 -7.15 -16.87
CA ASN A 63 -22.97 -8.50 -17.43
C ASN A 63 -21.55 -9.11 -17.39
N GLN A 64 -20.51 -8.31 -17.15
CA GLN A 64 -19.12 -8.80 -17.00
C GLN A 64 -18.83 -9.27 -15.57
N LEU A 65 -19.70 -8.93 -14.62
CA LEU A 65 -19.56 -9.27 -13.21
C LEU A 65 -20.37 -10.53 -12.88
N PRO A 66 -19.98 -11.29 -11.84
CA PRO A 66 -20.78 -12.38 -11.29
C PRO A 66 -22.26 -11.98 -11.13
N HIS A 67 -23.17 -12.83 -11.61
CA HIS A 67 -24.61 -12.53 -11.56
C HIS A 67 -25.14 -12.49 -10.13
N ARG A 68 -24.62 -13.35 -9.25
CA ARG A 68 -25.06 -13.42 -7.85
C ARG A 68 -24.13 -12.59 -6.97
N ILE A 69 -24.70 -11.74 -6.12
CA ILE A 69 -23.94 -10.85 -5.22
C ILE A 69 -23.07 -11.64 -4.24
N ASN A 70 -23.53 -12.79 -3.76
CA ASN A 70 -22.75 -13.66 -2.89
C ASN A 70 -21.42 -14.14 -3.52
N GLN A 71 -21.32 -14.20 -4.85
CA GLN A 71 -20.07 -14.50 -5.53
C GLN A 71 -19.08 -13.34 -5.44
N LEU A 72 -19.57 -12.09 -5.54
CA LEU A 72 -18.75 -10.90 -5.32
C LEU A 72 -18.27 -10.81 -3.87
N GLU A 73 -19.14 -11.10 -2.90
CA GLU A 73 -18.75 -11.16 -1.49
C GLU A 73 -17.73 -12.27 -1.22
N SER A 74 -17.88 -13.43 -1.85
CA SER A 74 -16.91 -14.52 -1.76
C SER A 74 -15.55 -14.15 -2.37
N LEU A 75 -15.53 -13.34 -3.43
CA LEU A 75 -14.29 -12.84 -4.04
C LEU A 75 -13.60 -11.80 -3.14
N LEU A 76 -14.37 -10.91 -2.51
CA LEU A 76 -13.85 -9.97 -1.52
C LEU A 76 -13.26 -10.72 -0.31
N GLY A 77 -13.94 -11.76 0.17
CA GLY A 77 -13.48 -12.59 1.29
C GLY A 77 -13.30 -11.76 2.57
N GLN A 78 -12.09 -11.78 3.12
CA GLN A 78 -11.68 -11.02 4.32
C GLN A 78 -10.89 -9.74 3.96
N ARG A 79 -10.87 -9.34 2.68
CA ARG A 79 -10.14 -8.15 2.24
C ARG A 79 -10.97 -6.91 2.57
N GLY A 80 -10.28 -5.84 2.99
CA GLY A 80 -10.93 -4.55 3.24
C GLY A 80 -11.39 -3.82 1.98
N ALA A 81 -10.91 -4.22 0.80
CA ALA A 81 -11.45 -3.79 -0.48
C ALA A 81 -11.02 -4.74 -1.62
N MET A 82 -11.64 -4.56 -2.78
CA MET A 82 -11.31 -5.25 -4.03
C MET A 82 -11.71 -4.40 -5.23
N VAL A 83 -10.92 -4.46 -6.29
CA VAL A 83 -11.23 -3.92 -7.61
C VAL A 83 -11.59 -5.02 -8.62
N LEU A 84 -12.59 -4.74 -9.45
CA LEU A 84 -12.96 -5.54 -10.62
C LEU A 84 -12.92 -4.63 -11.87
N PRO A 85 -11.83 -4.67 -12.65
CA PRO A 85 -11.74 -3.92 -13.90
C PRO A 85 -12.81 -4.36 -14.91
N LEU A 86 -13.32 -3.42 -15.70
CA LEU A 86 -14.38 -3.66 -16.68
C LEU A 86 -13.94 -3.23 -18.08
N HIS A 87 -14.26 -4.06 -19.07
CA HIS A 87 -14.07 -3.74 -20.49
C HIS A 87 -15.29 -2.97 -21.00
N HIS A 88 -15.40 -1.69 -20.63
CA HIS A 88 -16.47 -0.80 -21.07
C HIS A 88 -15.89 0.52 -21.62
N GLY A 89 -16.64 1.19 -22.51
CA GLY A 89 -16.24 2.47 -23.09
C GLY A 89 -16.05 3.56 -22.03
N ASP A 90 -17.06 3.72 -21.17
CA ASP A 90 -17.10 4.80 -20.18
C ASP A 90 -16.85 4.35 -18.72
N ILE A 91 -16.84 3.03 -18.46
CA ILE A 91 -16.70 2.49 -17.10
C ILE A 91 -15.36 1.74 -16.99
N ALA A 92 -14.51 2.16 -16.06
CA ALA A 92 -13.21 1.56 -15.81
C ALA A 92 -13.31 0.29 -14.94
N GLY A 93 -14.23 0.29 -13.96
CA GLY A 93 -14.32 -0.82 -13.02
C GLY A 93 -15.36 -0.64 -11.92
N LEU A 94 -15.46 -1.68 -11.10
CA LEU A 94 -16.18 -1.69 -9.83
C LEU A 94 -15.17 -1.81 -8.69
N VAL A 95 -15.27 -0.96 -7.68
CA VAL A 95 -14.50 -1.07 -6.42
C VAL A 95 -15.49 -1.44 -5.32
N ILE A 96 -15.19 -2.49 -4.56
CA ILE A 96 -15.99 -2.94 -3.43
C ILE A 96 -15.19 -2.69 -2.16
N THR A 97 -15.79 -2.06 -1.15
CA THR A 97 -15.12 -1.66 0.09
C THR A 97 -15.79 -2.26 1.32
N ASP A 98 -14.97 -2.74 2.25
CA ASP A 98 -15.35 -3.24 3.57
C ASP A 98 -14.36 -2.72 4.63
N PHE A 99 -14.42 -1.42 4.88
CA PHE A 99 -13.44 -0.73 5.71
C PHE A 99 -13.57 -1.02 7.20
N GLU A 100 -14.70 -1.57 7.65
CA GLU A 100 -14.93 -1.92 9.06
C GLU A 100 -13.95 -2.99 9.55
N GLN A 101 -13.44 -3.83 8.64
CA GLN A 101 -12.52 -4.92 8.96
C GLN A 101 -11.05 -4.53 8.87
N LEU A 102 -10.74 -3.27 8.51
CA LEU A 102 -9.35 -2.86 8.34
C LEU A 102 -8.64 -2.71 9.70
N PRO A 103 -7.44 -3.29 9.85
CA PRO A 103 -6.68 -3.17 11.09
C PRO A 103 -6.16 -1.73 11.25
N ASN A 104 -6.08 -1.28 12.51
CA ASN A 104 -5.48 -0.01 12.88
C ASN A 104 -3.97 -0.11 13.20
N GLN A 105 -3.42 -1.32 13.18
CA GLN A 105 -2.01 -1.60 13.41
C GLN A 105 -1.61 -2.88 12.68
N GLN A 106 -0.34 -3.00 12.30
CA GLN A 106 0.23 -4.24 11.79
C GLN A 106 1.35 -4.69 12.72
N THR A 107 1.31 -5.96 13.14
CA THR A 107 2.29 -6.52 14.06
C THR A 107 3.11 -7.60 13.37
N ILE A 108 4.37 -7.72 13.74
CA ILE A 108 5.22 -8.83 13.32
C ILE A 108 6.05 -9.32 14.51
N ASN A 109 6.28 -10.63 14.53
CA ASN A 109 7.18 -11.29 15.46
C ASN A 109 8.26 -11.98 14.65
N TRP A 110 9.52 -11.69 14.96
CA TRP A 110 10.64 -12.51 14.50
C TRP A 110 11.69 -12.56 15.61
N GLY A 111 12.69 -13.44 15.51
CA GLY A 111 13.56 -13.86 16.61
C GLY A 111 14.27 -12.78 17.47
N VAL A 112 14.11 -11.49 17.15
CA VAL A 112 14.63 -10.35 17.92
C VAL A 112 13.57 -9.56 18.71
N GLY A 113 12.28 -9.80 18.50
CA GLY A 113 11.23 -9.12 19.26
C GLY A 113 9.83 -9.12 18.63
N HIS A 114 8.94 -8.38 19.30
CA HIS A 114 7.60 -8.05 18.84
C HIS A 114 7.56 -6.59 18.42
N PHE A 115 7.16 -6.31 17.19
CA PHE A 115 7.09 -4.95 16.65
C PHE A 115 5.70 -4.64 16.13
N THR A 116 5.30 -3.38 16.31
CA THR A 116 3.98 -2.88 15.93
C THR A 116 4.12 -1.60 15.13
N LEU A 117 3.49 -1.56 13.96
CA LEU A 117 3.34 -0.37 13.13
C LEU A 117 1.91 0.16 13.28
N PRO A 118 1.70 1.32 13.92
CA PRO A 118 0.40 1.99 13.92
C PRO A 118 0.03 2.42 12.49
N LEU A 119 -1.22 2.20 12.12
CA LEU A 119 -1.70 2.46 10.77
C LEU A 119 -2.70 3.62 10.75
N LYS A 120 -2.31 4.72 10.11
CA LYS A 120 -3.11 5.93 9.92
C LYS A 120 -3.89 5.87 8.61
N GLN A 121 -5.14 6.34 8.65
CA GLN A 121 -6.00 6.53 7.47
C GLN A 121 -6.13 5.28 6.57
N GLN A 122 -6.18 4.09 7.17
CA GLN A 122 -6.21 2.82 6.44
C GLN A 122 -7.36 2.66 5.45
N PRO A 123 -8.60 3.08 5.77
CA PRO A 123 -9.68 3.09 4.79
C PRO A 123 -9.33 3.88 3.53
N GLN A 124 -8.73 5.06 3.70
CA GLN A 124 -8.37 5.95 2.61
C GLN A 124 -7.21 5.42 1.77
N LEU A 125 -6.19 4.82 2.39
CA LEU A 125 -5.08 4.21 1.66
C LEU A 125 -5.51 2.98 0.89
N THR A 126 -6.32 2.12 1.50
CA THR A 126 -6.91 0.95 0.83
C THR A 126 -7.76 1.41 -0.34
N TYR A 127 -8.64 2.40 -0.16
CA TYR A 127 -9.43 2.98 -1.23
C TYR A 127 -8.57 3.48 -2.40
N TRP A 128 -7.56 4.31 -2.12
CA TRP A 128 -6.70 4.86 -3.16
C TRP A 128 -5.85 3.79 -3.85
N HIS A 129 -5.42 2.75 -3.13
CA HIS A 129 -4.75 1.59 -3.73
C HIS A 129 -5.65 0.91 -4.77
N GLU A 130 -6.92 0.64 -4.43
CA GLU A 130 -7.87 0.02 -5.37
C GLU A 130 -8.13 0.91 -6.60
N LEU A 131 -8.22 2.23 -6.42
CA LEU A 131 -8.28 3.15 -7.57
C LEU A 131 -7.00 3.10 -8.41
N GLY A 132 -5.85 2.90 -7.76
CA GLY A 132 -4.55 2.78 -8.41
C GLY A 132 -4.49 1.66 -9.42
N HIS A 133 -5.12 0.52 -9.15
CA HIS A 133 -5.25 -0.56 -10.13
C HIS A 133 -5.95 -0.10 -11.42
N LEU A 134 -7.07 0.63 -11.30
CA LEU A 134 -7.80 1.12 -12.48
C LEU A 134 -7.04 2.22 -13.23
N HIS A 135 -6.38 3.14 -12.49
CA HIS A 135 -5.54 4.16 -13.09
C HIS A 135 -4.30 3.60 -13.80
N ALA A 136 -3.71 2.53 -13.25
CA ALA A 136 -2.62 1.81 -13.87
C ALA A 136 -3.04 1.19 -15.20
N ILE A 137 -4.19 0.49 -15.21
CA ILE A 137 -4.75 -0.08 -16.45
C ILE A 137 -5.00 1.00 -17.50
N ASP A 138 -5.61 2.14 -17.13
CA ASP A 138 -5.82 3.27 -18.05
C ASP A 138 -4.49 3.80 -18.60
N ALA A 139 -3.52 4.10 -17.73
CA ALA A 139 -2.22 4.66 -18.12
C ALA A 139 -1.42 3.73 -19.05
N LEU A 140 -1.39 2.42 -18.79
CA LEU A 140 -0.72 1.45 -19.66
C LEU A 140 -1.45 1.31 -21.01
N SER A 141 -2.78 1.25 -21.00
CA SER A 141 -3.57 1.06 -22.22
C SER A 141 -3.38 2.20 -23.23
N ARG A 142 -3.19 3.44 -22.77
CA ARG A 142 -2.88 4.61 -23.61
C ARG A 142 -1.55 4.50 -24.34
N GLN A 143 -0.62 3.70 -23.80
CA GLN A 143 0.68 3.41 -24.40
C GLN A 143 0.67 2.10 -25.21
N GLY A 144 -0.50 1.48 -25.39
CA GLY A 144 -0.64 0.18 -26.06
C GLY A 144 -0.09 -0.98 -25.23
N GLN A 145 0.03 -0.82 -23.91
CA GLN A 145 0.54 -1.82 -22.99
C GLN A 145 -0.57 -2.44 -22.15
N THR A 146 -0.31 -3.63 -21.63
CA THR A 146 -1.19 -4.35 -20.70
C THR A 146 -0.39 -4.79 -19.48
N ILE A 147 -1.08 -5.03 -18.38
CA ILE A 147 -0.45 -5.60 -17.19
C ILE A 147 -0.05 -7.05 -17.46
N ASP A 148 1.20 -7.39 -17.19
CA ASP A 148 1.82 -8.67 -17.51
C ASP A 148 1.84 -9.68 -16.35
N SER A 149 1.66 -9.21 -15.12
CA SER A 149 1.81 -10.02 -13.92
C SER A 149 1.07 -9.44 -12.72
N ALA A 150 0.75 -10.30 -11.74
CA ALA A 150 0.19 -9.85 -10.46
C ALA A 150 1.15 -8.90 -9.72
N TYR A 151 2.47 -9.15 -9.82
CA TYR A 151 3.49 -8.28 -9.26
C TYR A 151 3.43 -6.87 -9.86
N GLN A 152 3.38 -6.78 -11.18
CA GLN A 152 3.22 -5.50 -11.88
C GLN A 152 1.94 -4.78 -11.49
N HIS A 153 0.85 -5.53 -11.34
CA HIS A 153 -0.43 -4.96 -10.94
C HIS A 153 -0.36 -4.26 -9.58
N GLU A 154 0.31 -4.86 -8.60
CA GLU A 154 0.42 -4.33 -7.24
C GLU A 154 1.35 -3.12 -7.16
N TRP A 155 2.55 -3.18 -7.75
CA TRP A 155 3.47 -2.04 -7.64
C TRP A 155 3.02 -0.82 -8.44
N LEU A 156 2.28 -1.01 -9.55
CA LEU A 156 1.68 0.11 -10.28
C LEU A 156 0.61 0.82 -9.44
N ALA A 157 -0.22 0.07 -8.71
CA ALA A 157 -1.21 0.64 -7.80
C ALA A 157 -0.54 1.39 -6.63
N ASP A 158 0.56 0.85 -6.08
CA ASP A 158 1.34 1.55 -5.05
C ASP A 158 2.05 2.80 -5.59
N LEU A 159 2.50 2.83 -6.85
CA LEU A 159 3.01 4.06 -7.49
C LEU A 159 1.93 5.13 -7.65
N TYR A 160 0.72 4.73 -8.05
CA TYR A 160 -0.43 5.63 -8.06
C TYR A 160 -0.69 6.17 -6.66
N LEU A 161 -0.69 5.29 -5.66
CA LEU A 161 -0.92 5.66 -4.27
C LEU A 161 0.13 6.67 -3.78
N HIS A 162 1.41 6.47 -4.11
CA HIS A 162 2.50 7.40 -3.80
C HIS A 162 2.22 8.80 -4.34
N TRP A 163 1.90 8.92 -5.65
CA TRP A 163 1.53 10.19 -6.27
C TRP A 163 0.26 10.79 -5.64
N ARG A 164 -0.78 9.97 -5.44
CA ARG A 164 -2.09 10.40 -4.93
C ARG A 164 -1.98 10.97 -3.52
N ILE A 165 -1.23 10.31 -2.65
CA ILE A 165 -0.97 10.78 -1.28
C ILE A 165 -0.35 12.17 -1.32
N THR A 166 0.73 12.35 -2.09
CA THR A 166 1.40 13.65 -2.15
C THR A 166 0.48 14.75 -2.65
N LYS A 167 -0.34 14.48 -3.68
CA LYS A 167 -1.32 15.46 -4.18
C LYS A 167 -2.34 15.87 -3.12
N GLN A 168 -2.77 14.94 -2.27
CA GLN A 168 -3.85 15.16 -1.31
C GLN A 168 -3.36 15.71 0.03
N THR A 169 -2.18 15.30 0.49
CA THR A 169 -1.67 15.61 1.83
C THR A 169 -0.50 16.56 1.82
N GLN A 170 0.13 16.81 0.66
CA GLN A 170 1.40 17.54 0.55
C GLN A 170 2.50 16.95 1.46
N SER A 171 2.45 15.64 1.70
CA SER A 171 3.40 14.89 2.51
C SER A 171 3.63 13.50 1.91
N LEU A 172 4.69 12.83 2.35
CA LEU A 172 5.02 11.45 2.02
C LEU A 172 4.80 10.47 3.18
N ASP A 173 4.32 10.93 4.34
CA ASP A 173 4.21 10.09 5.56
C ASP A 173 3.35 8.83 5.34
N LEU A 174 2.20 8.98 4.69
CA LEU A 174 1.33 7.84 4.41
C LEU A 174 1.91 6.90 3.34
N ALA A 175 2.76 7.42 2.46
CA ALA A 175 3.42 6.62 1.45
C ALA A 175 4.55 5.78 2.08
N TRP A 176 5.28 6.36 3.04
CA TRP A 176 6.21 5.62 3.89
C TRP A 176 5.49 4.55 4.71
N GLN A 177 4.31 4.84 5.26
CA GLN A 177 3.48 3.82 5.91
C GLN A 177 3.17 2.65 4.96
N GLN A 178 2.81 2.91 3.70
CA GLN A 178 2.59 1.84 2.72
C GLN A 178 3.87 1.04 2.45
N TYR A 179 5.02 1.71 2.27
CA TYR A 179 6.32 1.06 2.13
C TYR A 179 6.61 0.10 3.30
N HIS A 180 6.38 0.56 4.52
CA HIS A 180 6.59 -0.26 5.72
C HIS A 180 5.63 -1.44 5.78
N ARG A 181 4.35 -1.26 5.46
CA ARG A 181 3.36 -2.35 5.40
C ARG A 181 3.74 -3.45 4.41
N ARG A 182 4.22 -3.07 3.22
CA ARG A 182 4.65 -4.04 2.20
C ARG A 182 5.85 -4.85 2.67
N ASN A 183 6.83 -4.20 3.30
CA ASN A 183 7.94 -4.91 3.94
C ASN A 183 7.45 -5.84 5.06
N LEU A 184 6.60 -5.35 5.96
CA LEU A 184 6.07 -6.14 7.07
C LEU A 184 5.26 -7.36 6.62
N ALA A 185 4.41 -7.21 5.60
CA ALA A 185 3.61 -8.30 5.06
C ALA A 185 4.53 -9.39 4.48
N MET A 186 5.52 -8.97 3.71
CA MET A 186 6.49 -9.87 3.08
C MET A 186 7.43 -10.53 4.12
N MET A 187 7.85 -9.81 5.17
CA MET A 187 8.63 -10.40 6.28
C MET A 187 7.82 -11.43 7.08
N ALA A 188 6.52 -11.19 7.26
CA ALA A 188 5.65 -12.12 7.97
C ALA A 188 5.39 -13.40 7.16
N ASP A 189 5.27 -13.27 5.83
CA ASP A 189 5.04 -14.38 4.92
C ASP A 189 5.54 -14.05 3.50
N SER A 190 6.48 -14.86 3.02
CA SER A 190 7.07 -14.73 1.69
C SER A 190 6.08 -14.98 0.54
N GLU A 191 4.92 -15.60 0.79
CA GLU A 191 3.85 -15.75 -0.21
C GLU A 191 3.31 -14.38 -0.68
N PHE A 192 3.51 -13.32 0.10
CA PHE A 192 3.19 -11.95 -0.30
C PHE A 192 4.21 -11.29 -1.23
N MET A 193 5.16 -12.03 -1.81
CA MET A 193 6.15 -11.49 -2.75
C MET A 193 5.51 -10.76 -3.93
N SER A 194 4.39 -11.26 -4.45
CA SER A 194 3.62 -10.61 -5.51
C SER A 194 3.08 -9.22 -5.12
N HIS A 195 3.00 -8.91 -3.83
CA HIS A 195 2.55 -7.63 -3.31
C HIS A 195 3.72 -6.74 -2.83
N TRP A 196 4.97 -7.20 -2.94
CA TRP A 196 6.14 -6.49 -2.42
C TRP A 196 6.66 -5.42 -3.40
N SER A 197 5.94 -4.30 -3.46
CA SER A 197 6.24 -3.14 -4.33
C SER A 197 7.44 -2.28 -3.89
N VAL A 198 8.06 -2.62 -2.76
CA VAL A 198 9.12 -1.84 -2.12
C VAL A 198 10.32 -1.53 -3.03
N PRO A 199 10.83 -2.45 -3.88
CA PRO A 199 11.92 -2.13 -4.80
C PRO A 199 11.58 -1.01 -5.79
N VAL A 200 10.31 -0.87 -6.17
CA VAL A 200 9.81 0.18 -7.05
C VAL A 200 9.55 1.46 -6.27
N LEU A 201 8.88 1.36 -5.10
CA LEU A 201 8.63 2.52 -4.24
C LEU A 201 9.92 3.19 -3.78
N ALA A 202 10.96 2.43 -3.45
CA ALA A 202 12.27 2.97 -3.07
C ALA A 202 12.84 3.91 -4.14
N GLN A 203 12.68 3.55 -5.42
CA GLN A 203 13.11 4.39 -6.54
C GLN A 203 12.23 5.64 -6.65
N ALA A 204 10.91 5.53 -6.44
CA ALA A 204 10.03 6.68 -6.45
C ALA A 204 10.37 7.70 -5.35
N PHE A 205 10.70 7.24 -4.14
CA PHE A 205 11.19 8.09 -3.05
C PHE A 205 12.53 8.76 -3.36
N GLU A 206 13.43 8.08 -4.07
CA GLU A 206 14.73 8.63 -4.45
C GLU A 206 14.62 9.65 -5.60
N LEU A 207 13.71 9.40 -6.55
CA LEU A 207 13.60 10.18 -7.78
C LEU A 207 12.78 11.48 -7.62
N TYR A 208 11.85 11.54 -6.66
CA TYR A 208 10.92 12.66 -6.56
C TYR A 208 10.73 13.18 -5.14
N SER A 209 10.82 14.51 -5.01
CA SER A 209 10.35 15.24 -3.84
C SER A 209 8.83 15.41 -3.83
N VAL A 210 8.29 15.86 -2.70
CA VAL A 210 6.87 16.24 -2.55
C VAL A 210 6.47 17.28 -3.61
N GLU A 211 7.30 18.31 -3.80
CA GLU A 211 7.04 19.40 -4.74
C GLU A 211 6.99 18.90 -6.18
N GLN A 212 7.91 18.00 -6.56
CA GLN A 212 7.97 17.44 -7.90
C GLN A 212 6.77 16.54 -8.19
N LEU A 213 6.38 15.66 -7.26
CA LEU A 213 5.18 14.83 -7.40
C LEU A 213 3.91 15.69 -7.51
N SER A 214 3.85 16.78 -6.74
CA SER A 214 2.72 17.71 -6.76
C SER A 214 2.54 18.44 -8.08
N GLN A 215 3.58 18.56 -8.91
CA GLN A 215 3.52 19.21 -10.22
C GLN A 215 2.82 18.36 -11.29
N PHE A 216 2.80 17.03 -11.15
CA PHE A 216 2.06 16.19 -12.09
C PHE A 216 0.55 16.40 -11.93
N ALA A 217 -0.11 16.81 -13.02
CA ALA A 217 -1.55 17.06 -13.03
C ALA A 217 -2.37 15.77 -13.02
N SER A 218 -1.82 14.66 -13.53
CA SER A 218 -2.47 13.35 -13.59
C SER A 218 -1.46 12.24 -13.36
N PHE A 219 -1.97 11.06 -13.00
CA PHE A 219 -1.14 9.86 -12.89
C PHE A 219 -0.51 9.45 -14.22
N ASP A 220 -1.21 9.62 -15.35
CA ASP A 220 -0.64 9.32 -16.68
C ASP A 220 0.63 10.13 -16.97
N LEU A 221 0.64 11.42 -16.61
CA LEU A 221 1.81 12.27 -16.77
C LEU A 221 2.96 11.83 -15.85
N PHE A 222 2.65 11.45 -14.62
CA PHE A 222 3.64 10.89 -13.70
C PHE A 222 4.20 9.56 -14.23
N TRP A 223 3.34 8.65 -14.67
CA TRP A 223 3.71 7.34 -15.23
C TRP A 223 4.64 7.49 -16.43
N ARG A 224 4.32 8.38 -17.37
CA ARG A 224 5.16 8.67 -18.55
C ARG A 224 6.55 9.18 -18.19
N ASP A 225 6.69 9.89 -17.06
CA ASP A 225 7.97 10.42 -16.61
C ASP A 225 8.78 9.39 -15.79
N ILE A 226 8.12 8.62 -14.91
CA ILE A 226 8.82 7.65 -14.05
C ILE A 226 9.14 6.34 -14.76
N SER A 227 8.24 5.82 -15.62
CA SER A 227 8.40 4.51 -16.26
C SER A 227 9.76 4.29 -16.96
N PRO A 228 10.32 5.23 -17.76
CA PRO A 228 11.63 5.02 -18.37
C PRO A 228 12.81 5.08 -17.39
N LYS A 229 12.59 5.55 -16.16
CA LYS A 229 13.63 5.68 -15.11
C LYS A 229 13.67 4.47 -14.18
N LEU A 230 12.59 3.68 -14.15
CA LEU A 230 12.48 2.50 -13.28
C LEU A 230 13.44 1.40 -13.73
N ARG A 231 14.16 0.84 -12.75
CA ARG A 231 14.93 -0.39 -12.88
C ARG A 231 14.15 -1.50 -12.19
N LEU A 232 13.49 -2.33 -12.99
CA LEU A 232 12.71 -3.46 -12.48
C LEU A 232 13.61 -4.68 -12.29
N HIS A 233 13.32 -5.47 -11.26
CA HIS A 233 13.95 -6.77 -11.05
C HIS A 233 13.23 -7.83 -11.88
N ASP A 234 13.99 -8.80 -12.38
CA ASP A 234 13.44 -10.00 -13.01
C ASP A 234 12.90 -11.00 -11.97
N SER A 235 12.22 -12.05 -12.45
CA SER A 235 11.66 -13.10 -11.58
C SER A 235 12.72 -13.76 -10.71
N ASP A 236 13.88 -14.08 -11.28
CA ASP A 236 14.97 -14.78 -10.57
C ASP A 236 15.47 -13.93 -9.40
N THR A 237 15.63 -12.62 -9.61
CA THR A 237 16.00 -11.69 -8.54
C THR A 237 14.93 -11.60 -7.45
N LEU A 238 13.65 -11.61 -7.81
CA LEU A 238 12.55 -11.58 -6.84
C LEU A 238 12.49 -12.89 -6.03
N ASP A 239 12.74 -14.03 -6.66
CA ASP A 239 12.80 -15.34 -6.00
C ASP A 239 14.00 -15.44 -5.04
N GLU A 240 15.14 -14.87 -5.42
CA GLU A 240 16.31 -14.73 -4.54
C GLU A 240 15.99 -13.88 -3.30
N PHE A 241 15.30 -12.75 -3.48
CA PHE A 241 14.83 -11.94 -2.35
C PHE A 241 13.85 -12.73 -1.46
N SER A 242 12.87 -13.39 -2.06
CA SER A 242 11.88 -14.21 -1.34
C SER A 242 12.57 -15.25 -0.46
N SER A 243 13.54 -15.96 -1.04
CA SER A 243 14.36 -16.95 -0.34
C SER A 243 15.16 -16.35 0.81
N LEU A 244 15.77 -15.18 0.62
CA LEU A 244 16.53 -14.50 1.68
C LEU A 244 15.63 -14.06 2.83
N ILE A 245 14.46 -13.50 2.52
CA ILE A 245 13.51 -13.06 3.55
C ILE A 245 12.99 -14.25 4.33
N GLN A 246 12.54 -15.31 3.65
CA GLN A 246 12.04 -16.51 4.33
C GLN A 246 13.08 -17.09 5.31
N ARG A 247 14.36 -17.00 4.97
CA ARG A 247 15.45 -17.44 5.85
C ARG A 247 15.73 -16.49 7.00
N THR A 248 15.57 -15.19 6.79
CA THR A 248 15.84 -14.17 7.82
C THR A 248 14.68 -14.02 8.80
N PHE A 249 13.43 -14.19 8.35
CA PHE A 249 12.23 -13.92 9.15
C PHE A 249 11.30 -15.12 9.35
N GLY A 250 11.44 -16.20 8.56
CA GLY A 250 10.58 -17.38 8.65
C GLY A 250 10.89 -18.29 9.84
N ALA A 251 9.90 -19.09 10.24
CA ALA A 251 10.00 -20.05 11.33
C ALA A 251 10.54 -21.41 10.84
N GLY A 252 11.82 -21.72 11.02
CA GLY A 252 12.34 -23.07 10.73
C GLY A 252 13.84 -23.17 10.39
N THR A 253 14.34 -24.41 10.29
CA THR A 253 15.75 -24.75 10.10
C THR A 253 16.33 -24.22 8.78
N VAL A 254 17.28 -23.29 8.91
CA VAL A 254 17.95 -22.65 7.78
C VAL A 254 19.06 -23.57 7.26
N GLN A 255 18.86 -24.21 6.09
CA GLN A 255 19.96 -24.84 5.34
C GLN A 255 21.05 -23.79 5.04
N PRO A 256 22.35 -24.12 4.93
CA PRO A 256 23.33 -23.11 4.54
C PRO A 256 22.95 -22.42 3.22
N LEU A 257 23.03 -21.09 3.17
CA LEU A 257 22.82 -20.34 1.93
C LEU A 257 23.87 -20.76 0.90
N PRO A 258 23.49 -20.97 -0.36
CA PRO A 258 24.49 -21.01 -1.43
C PRO A 258 25.31 -19.71 -1.40
N GLY A 259 26.63 -19.80 -1.56
CA GLY A 259 27.51 -18.62 -1.50
C GLY A 259 27.10 -17.51 -2.47
N TYR A 260 26.47 -17.87 -3.59
CA TYR A 260 25.95 -16.91 -4.56
C TYR A 260 24.73 -16.13 -4.07
N MET A 261 24.05 -16.43 -2.96
CA MET A 261 22.96 -15.57 -2.46
C MET A 261 23.46 -14.42 -1.58
N TYR A 262 24.74 -14.47 -1.17
CA TYR A 262 25.32 -13.49 -0.25
C TYR A 262 25.37 -12.07 -0.83
N TRP A 263 25.67 -11.93 -2.13
CA TRP A 263 25.78 -10.61 -2.79
C TRP A 263 24.44 -9.86 -2.89
N ARG A 264 23.31 -10.54 -2.71
CA ARG A 264 21.97 -9.93 -2.69
C ARG A 264 21.60 -9.35 -1.33
N LYS A 265 22.24 -9.80 -0.24
CA LYS A 265 21.94 -9.33 1.11
C LYS A 265 22.08 -7.80 1.26
N PRO A 266 23.12 -7.13 0.74
CA PRO A 266 23.20 -5.67 0.80
C PRO A 266 22.07 -4.97 0.05
N ALA A 267 21.64 -5.52 -1.10
CA ALA A 267 20.54 -4.95 -1.86
C ALA A 267 19.21 -5.08 -1.11
N LEU A 268 18.94 -6.25 -0.52
CA LEU A 268 17.80 -6.48 0.35
C LEU A 268 17.85 -5.55 1.57
N GLY A 269 19.00 -5.42 2.21
CA GLY A 269 19.21 -4.54 3.36
C GLY A 269 18.82 -3.09 3.09
N ARG A 270 19.10 -2.56 1.89
CA ARG A 270 18.65 -1.21 1.48
C ARG A 270 17.13 -1.06 1.48
N TYR A 271 16.40 -2.10 1.07
CA TYR A 271 14.94 -2.11 1.05
C TYR A 271 14.33 -2.28 2.44
N LEU A 272 14.97 -3.04 3.32
CA LEU A 272 14.45 -3.27 4.68
C LEU A 272 14.83 -2.16 5.65
N LYS A 273 15.96 -1.48 5.45
CA LYS A 273 16.50 -0.48 6.40
C LYS A 273 15.48 0.58 6.83
N PRO A 274 14.73 1.25 5.94
CA PRO A 274 13.76 2.25 6.39
C PRO A 274 12.70 1.68 7.34
N THR A 275 12.19 0.49 7.05
CA THR A 275 11.21 -0.20 7.92
C THR A 275 11.83 -0.62 9.23
N LEU A 276 13.05 -1.15 9.23
CA LEU A 276 13.71 -1.55 10.48
C LEU A 276 13.96 -0.32 11.36
N VAL A 277 14.43 0.79 10.81
CA VAL A 277 14.63 2.04 11.55
C VAL A 277 13.31 2.54 12.16
N GLU A 278 12.21 2.49 11.42
CA GLU A 278 10.87 2.84 11.93
C GLU A 278 10.45 1.96 13.13
N LEU A 279 10.77 0.67 13.11
CA LEU A 279 10.30 -0.29 14.13
C LEU A 279 11.18 -0.34 15.38
N MET A 280 12.50 -0.24 15.25
CA MET A 280 13.44 -0.45 16.35
C MET A 280 14.38 0.72 16.63
N GLY A 281 14.30 1.80 15.84
CA GLY A 281 15.22 2.93 15.91
C GLY A 281 16.51 2.70 15.13
N LEU A 282 17.23 3.80 14.88
CA LEU A 282 18.39 3.83 13.97
C LEU A 282 19.51 2.87 14.40
N ASP A 283 19.94 2.97 15.66
CA ASP A 283 21.11 2.22 16.14
C ASP A 283 20.85 0.71 16.15
N ALA A 284 19.71 0.28 16.71
CA ALA A 284 19.33 -1.13 16.75
C ALA A 284 19.13 -1.71 15.34
N ALA A 285 18.52 -0.95 14.41
CA ALA A 285 18.36 -1.39 13.02
C ALA A 285 19.72 -1.55 12.33
N GLN A 286 20.65 -0.63 12.58
CA GLN A 286 21.98 -0.66 11.99
C GLN A 286 22.81 -1.83 12.51
N ASP A 287 22.79 -2.08 13.82
CA ASP A 287 23.45 -3.24 14.44
C ASP A 287 22.87 -4.55 13.93
N TRP A 288 21.54 -4.63 13.82
CA TRP A 288 20.86 -5.80 13.29
C TRP A 288 21.25 -6.06 11.83
N LEU A 289 21.20 -5.05 10.96
CA LEU A 289 21.58 -5.18 9.54
C LEU A 289 23.03 -5.63 9.38
N ASN A 290 23.95 -5.13 10.22
CA ASN A 290 25.34 -5.58 10.26
C ASN A 290 25.44 -7.05 10.65
N SER A 291 24.72 -7.47 11.70
CA SER A 291 24.72 -8.88 12.15
C SER A 291 24.19 -9.85 11.08
N GLN A 292 23.29 -9.38 10.21
CA GLN A 292 22.73 -10.16 9.11
C GLN A 292 23.57 -10.10 7.82
N GLN A 293 24.66 -9.33 7.82
CA GLN A 293 25.50 -9.03 6.64
C GLN A 293 24.67 -8.40 5.50
N MET A 294 23.69 -7.58 5.88
CA MET A 294 22.82 -6.84 4.96
C MET A 294 23.29 -5.40 4.74
N THR A 295 24.42 -5.02 5.33
CA THR A 295 25.12 -3.79 4.99
C THR A 295 26.12 -4.05 3.87
N SER A 296 26.37 -3.02 3.06
CA SER A 296 27.42 -3.10 2.05
C SER A 296 28.76 -3.12 2.78
N GLU A 297 29.28 -4.32 2.99
CA GLU A 297 30.72 -4.51 3.09
C GLU A 297 31.32 -4.14 1.74
N ILE A 298 31.66 -2.86 1.53
CA ILE A 298 32.89 -2.61 0.77
C ILE A 298 34.01 -3.05 1.71
N VAL A 299 34.26 -4.35 1.76
CA VAL A 299 35.55 -4.86 2.22
C VAL A 299 36.53 -4.48 1.12
N GLU A 300 37.02 -3.24 1.21
CA GLU A 300 38.24 -2.78 0.57
C GLU A 300 39.50 -3.44 1.18
N ARG A 301 39.37 -4.69 1.67
CA ARG A 301 40.47 -5.49 2.20
C ARG A 301 40.66 -6.78 1.41
N GLU A 302 40.71 -6.71 0.09
CA GLU A 302 41.31 -7.80 -0.71
C GLU A 302 41.71 -7.37 -2.13
N ARG A 303 42.17 -6.11 -2.29
CA ARG A 303 42.95 -5.68 -3.47
C ARG A 303 44.42 -5.37 -3.16
N SER A 304 44.93 -5.85 -2.02
CA SER A 304 46.35 -5.71 -1.67
C SER A 304 47.16 -7.00 -1.84
N HIS A 305 46.59 -8.06 -2.39
CA HIS A 305 47.34 -9.26 -2.77
C HIS A 305 46.77 -9.87 -4.04
N TYR A 306 47.15 -9.32 -5.20
CA TYR A 306 47.57 -10.04 -6.41
C TYR A 306 48.27 -9.05 -7.34
#